data_AF-A0AAE1BCL4-F1
#
_entry.id   AF-A0AAE1BCL4-F1
#
_cell.length_a   1.000
_cell.length_b   1.000
_cell.length_c   1.000
_cell.angle_alpha   90.00
_cell.angle_beta   90.00
_cell.angle_gamma   90.00
#
_symmetry.space_group_name_H-M   'P 1'
#
loop_
_entity.id
_entity.type
_entity.pdbx_description
1 polymer ?
#
loop_
_entity_poly.entity_id
_entity_poly.type
_entity_poly.pdbx_seq_one_letter_code
_entity_poly.pdbx_strand_id
1 'polypeptide(L)'
;MPRDRFSMIWRYLDLAHNAAPQARNPDRLAKLRPMITYFNGVFNKKYTPYQDVSIDESMVKFKGHLAIRQYMPGVMKSYKFVF
;
A
#
# COMPACT_ATOMS: atom_id res chain seq x y z
N MET A 1 6.13 20.02 -15.18
CA MET A 1 5.86 18.80 -15.99
C MET A 1 4.56 19.02 -16.76
N PRO A 2 4.50 18.77 -18.08
CA PRO A 2 3.26 18.90 -18.82
C PRO A 2 2.17 17.96 -18.28
N ARG A 3 0.91 18.39 -18.30
CA ARG A 3 -0.25 17.62 -17.83
C ARG A 3 -0.27 16.21 -18.44
N ASP A 4 -0.06 16.12 -19.74
CA ASP A 4 -0.13 14.84 -20.47
C ASP A 4 0.98 13.89 -20.04
N ARG A 5 2.19 14.42 -19.83
CA ARG A 5 3.31 13.62 -19.32
C ARG A 5 3.00 13.10 -17.92
N PHE A 6 2.43 13.91 -17.05
CA PHE A 6 2.04 13.48 -15.69
C PHE A 6 0.98 12.38 -15.74
N SER A 7 -0.07 12.55 -16.55
CA SER A 7 -1.12 11.54 -16.72
C SER A 7 -0.58 10.23 -17.28
N MET A 8 0.37 10.28 -18.21
CA MET A 8 1.05 9.08 -18.72
C MET A 8 1.78 8.33 -17.61
N ILE A 9 2.65 9.02 -16.85
CA ILE A 9 3.40 8.37 -15.76
C ILE A 9 2.44 7.79 -14.73
N TRP A 10 1.41 8.54 -14.35
CA TRP A 10 0.41 8.08 -13.38
C TRP A 10 -0.32 6.81 -13.83
N ARG A 11 -0.66 6.71 -15.12
CA ARG A 11 -1.39 5.57 -15.68
C ARG A 11 -0.54 4.31 -15.80
N TYR A 12 0.75 4.46 -16.09
CA TYR A 12 1.67 3.35 -16.34
C TYR A 12 2.62 3.06 -15.18
N LEU A 13 2.35 3.62 -14.00
CA LEU A 13 3.12 3.34 -12.79
C LEU A 13 2.90 1.88 -12.37
N ASP A 14 3.94 1.06 -12.50
CA ASP A 14 3.98 -0.31 -12.00
C ASP A 14 5.12 -0.46 -10.99
N LEU A 15 4.84 -1.17 -9.90
CA LEU A 15 5.74 -1.28 -8.74
C LEU A 15 6.32 -2.70 -8.59
N ALA A 16 5.85 -3.66 -9.39
CA ALA A 16 6.36 -5.02 -9.40
C ALA A 16 6.55 -5.54 -10.81
N HIS A 17 7.47 -6.49 -10.97
CA HIS A 17 7.73 -7.12 -12.26
C HIS A 17 6.71 -8.26 -12.51
N ASN A 18 5.91 -8.14 -13.57
CA ASN A 18 4.82 -9.08 -13.87
C ASN A 18 5.26 -10.45 -14.44
N ALA A 19 6.57 -10.71 -14.60
CA ALA A 19 7.07 -11.95 -15.18
C ALA A 19 7.25 -13.13 -14.20
N ALA A 20 7.02 -12.90 -12.90
CA ALA A 20 7.16 -13.97 -11.91
C ALA A 20 5.97 -14.95 -11.97
N PRO A 21 6.20 -16.27 -11.89
CA PRO A 21 5.12 -17.25 -11.86
C PRO A 21 4.22 -17.02 -10.64
N GLN A 22 2.92 -16.93 -10.88
CA GLN A 22 1.94 -16.70 -9.82
C GLN A 22 1.88 -17.94 -8.92
N ALA A 23 2.24 -17.79 -7.65
CA ALA A 23 2.10 -18.84 -6.65
C ALA A 23 0.64 -19.26 -6.49
N ARG A 24 0.39 -20.52 -6.07
CA ARG A 24 -0.94 -21.12 -5.90
C ARG A 24 -1.87 -20.31 -4.96
N ASN A 25 -1.29 -19.53 -4.04
CA ASN A 25 -1.97 -18.50 -3.25
C ASN A 25 -1.23 -17.16 -3.46
N PRO A 26 -1.61 -16.35 -4.46
CA PRO A 26 -0.92 -15.10 -4.73
C PRO A 26 -1.22 -14.09 -3.62
N ASP A 27 -0.16 -13.50 -3.07
CA ASP A 27 -0.26 -12.37 -2.15
C ASP A 27 -1.09 -11.24 -2.79
N ARG A 28 -2.18 -10.84 -2.15
CA ARG A 28 -3.07 -9.76 -2.65
C ARG A 28 -2.33 -8.42 -2.75
N LEU A 29 -1.22 -8.25 -2.02
CA LEU A 29 -0.36 -7.07 -2.03
C LEU A 29 0.93 -7.26 -2.84
N ALA A 30 1.05 -8.31 -3.66
CA ALA A 30 2.27 -8.64 -4.40
C ALA A 30 2.86 -7.45 -5.18
N LYS A 31 2.01 -6.60 -5.78
CA LYS A 31 2.45 -5.41 -6.51
C LYS A 31 3.10 -4.34 -5.64
N LEU A 32 2.67 -4.23 -4.39
CA LEU A 32 3.17 -3.23 -3.42
C LEU A 32 4.29 -3.79 -2.53
N ARG A 33 4.44 -5.12 -2.47
CA ARG A 33 5.38 -5.80 -1.58
C ARG A 33 6.83 -5.28 -1.70
N PRO A 34 7.41 -5.09 -2.91
CA PRO A 34 8.79 -4.59 -3.03
C PRO A 34 8.98 -3.23 -2.36
N MET A 35 8.00 -2.34 -2.55
CA MET A 35 8.01 -1.00 -1.99
C MET A 35 7.89 -1.04 -0.46
N ILE A 36 6.93 -1.80 0.08
CA ILE A 36 6.72 -1.94 1.53
C ILE A 36 7.97 -2.53 2.20
N THR A 37 8.54 -3.60 1.64
CA THR A 37 9.73 -4.24 2.18
C THR A 37 10.93 -3.29 2.19
N TYR A 38 11.11 -2.52 1.11
CA TYR A 38 12.17 -1.51 1.04
C TYR A 38 12.02 -0.45 2.14
N PHE A 39 10.84 0.16 2.26
CA PHE A 39 10.61 1.22 3.25
C PHE A 39 10.71 0.72 4.69
N ASN A 40 10.15 -0.45 5.00
CA ASN A 40 10.28 -1.06 6.32
C ASN A 40 11.75 -1.30 6.69
N GLY A 41 12.57 -1.76 5.73
CA GLY A 41 14.00 -1.92 5.91
C GLY A 41 14.73 -0.60 6.14
N VAL A 42 14.34 0.48 5.45
CA VAL A 42 14.91 1.82 5.64
C VAL A 42 14.52 2.39 7.00
N PHE A 43 13.25 2.33 7.39
CA PHE A 43 12.77 2.86 8.67
C PHE A 43 13.41 2.14 9.84
N ASN A 44 13.51 0.80 9.78
CA ASN A 44 14.16 0.01 10.83
C ASN A 44 15.65 0.36 10.99
N LYS A 45 16.36 0.68 9.90
CA LYS A 45 17.79 1.04 9.94
C LYS A 45 18.05 2.49 10.35
N LYS A 46 17.13 3.40 10.06
CA LYS A 46 17.33 4.85 10.22
C LYS A 46 16.71 5.42 11.48
N TYR A 47 15.74 4.73 12.06
CA TYR A 47 15.00 5.22 13.21
C TYR A 47 15.04 4.20 14.35
N THR A 48 15.48 4.64 15.53
CA THR A 48 15.39 3.89 16.77
C THR A 48 14.28 4.51 17.61
N PRO A 49 13.21 3.77 17.94
CA PRO A 49 12.12 4.31 18.74
C PRO A 49 12.58 4.64 20.17
N TYR A 50 11.87 5.56 20.80
CA TYR A 50 12.02 5.88 22.22
C TYR A 50 11.30 4.82 23.09
N GLN A 51 11.36 5.01 24.42
CA GLN A 51 10.82 4.05 25.39
C GLN A 51 9.33 3.73 25.16
N ASP A 52 8.52 4.74 24.84
CA ASP A 52 7.08 4.57 24.63
C ASP A 52 6.74 4.62 23.14
N VAL A 53 6.06 3.57 22.67
CA VAL A 53 5.60 3.45 21.28
C VAL A 53 4.13 3.10 21.29
N SER A 54 3.33 3.84 20.51
CA SER A 54 1.96 3.49 20.21
C SER A 54 1.89 2.71 18.90
N ILE A 55 1.09 1.65 18.90
CA ILE A 55 0.77 0.87 17.70
C ILE A 55 -0.71 1.09 17.43
N ASP A 56 -1.03 1.58 16.24
CA ASP A 56 -2.41 1.83 15.81
C ASP A 56 -2.54 1.52 14.31
N GLU A 57 -3.76 1.26 13.89
CA GLU A 57 -4.10 0.96 12.50
C GLU A 57 -4.33 2.26 11.71
N SER A 58 -3.61 2.41 10.60
CA SER A 58 -3.84 3.56 9.72
C SER A 58 -4.74 3.17 8.56
N MET A 59 -5.71 4.03 8.24
CA MET A 59 -6.72 3.72 7.23
C MET A 59 -6.64 4.67 6.04
N VAL A 60 -6.45 4.10 4.85
CA VAL A 60 -6.47 4.84 3.58
C VAL A 60 -7.82 4.65 2.89
N LYS A 61 -8.47 5.76 2.55
CA LYS A 61 -9.77 5.75 1.86
C LYS A 61 -9.56 5.34 0.40
N PHE A 62 -10.25 4.28 -0.02
CA PHE A 62 -10.24 3.83 -1.42
C PHE A 62 -11.65 3.38 -1.82
N LYS A 63 -12.17 3.92 -2.93
CA LYS A 63 -13.52 3.62 -3.43
C LYS A 63 -13.55 2.65 -4.62
N GLY A 64 -12.39 2.27 -5.17
CA GLY A 64 -12.31 1.34 -6.29
C GLY A 64 -12.50 -0.13 -5.89
N HIS A 65 -12.46 -1.01 -6.89
CA HIS A 65 -12.49 -2.46 -6.69
C HIS A 65 -11.15 -2.94 -6.15
N LEU A 66 -11.13 -3.30 -4.87
CA LEU A 66 -9.96 -3.83 -4.19
C LEU A 66 -10.39 -4.98 -3.28
N ALA A 67 -9.74 -6.14 -3.42
CA ALA A 67 -10.11 -7.37 -2.70
C ALA A 67 -9.86 -7.31 -1.18
N ILE A 68 -9.09 -6.33 -0.71
CA ILE A 68 -8.70 -6.11 0.68
C ILE A 68 -9.45 -4.93 1.33
N ARG A 69 -10.52 -4.47 0.68
CA ARG A 69 -11.37 -3.38 1.19
C ARG A 69 -12.16 -3.86 2.41
N GLN A 70 -12.01 -3.17 3.54
CA GLN A 70 -12.76 -3.44 4.76
C GLN A 70 -13.88 -2.41 4.93
N TYR A 71 -15.05 -2.89 5.38
CA TYR A 71 -16.17 -2.05 5.77
C TYR A 71 -16.13 -1.79 7.29
N MET A 72 -16.24 -0.53 7.69
CA MET A 72 -16.27 -0.12 9.11
C MET A 72 -17.53 0.69 9.42
N PRO A 73 -18.54 0.10 10.09
CA PRO A 73 -19.85 0.73 10.28
C PRO A 73 -19.91 1.92 11.24
N GLY A 74 -18.84 2.28 11.96
CA GLY A 74 -18.84 3.36 12.96
C GLY A 74 -18.13 4.65 12.55
N VAL A 75 -17.55 4.71 11.34
CA VAL A 75 -16.77 5.87 10.88
C VAL A 75 -17.50 6.51 9.70
N MET A 76 -17.58 7.84 9.65
CA MET A 76 -18.37 8.66 8.70
C MET A 76 -18.24 8.29 7.20
N LYS A 77 -17.25 7.47 6.82
CA LYS A 77 -17.06 6.93 5.45
C LYS A 77 -16.55 5.49 5.55
N SER A 78 -17.35 4.56 5.05
CA SER A 78 -17.33 3.16 5.51
C SER A 78 -16.34 2.21 4.82
N TYR A 79 -15.73 2.57 3.69
CA TYR A 79 -14.83 1.68 2.94
C TYR A 79 -13.39 2.18 2.94
N LYS A 80 -12.47 1.37 3.48
CA LYS A 80 -11.04 1.73 3.63
C LYS A 80 -10.12 0.51 3.45
N PHE A 81 -8.83 0.76 3.28
CA PHE A 81 -7.77 -0.24 3.39
C PHE A 81 -6.95 0.04 4.67
N VAL A 82 -6.58 -1.01 5.39
CA VAL A 82 -5.90 -0.97 6.70
C VAL A 82 -4.44 -1.39 6.52
N PHE A 83 -3.51 -0.64 7.13
CA PHE A 83 -2.08 -0.94 7.21
C PHE A 83 -1.67 -1.25 8.64
#